data_AF-A0A963FFG9-F1
#
_entry.id   AF-A0A963FFG9-F1
#
_cell.length_a   1.000
_cell.length_b   1.000
_cell.length_c   1.000
_cell.angle_alpha   90.00
_cell.angle_beta   90.00
_cell.angle_gamma   90.00
#
_symmetry.space_group_name_H-M   'P 1'
#
loop_
_entity.id
_entity.type
_entity.pdbx_description
1 polymer ?
#
loop_
_entity_poly.entity_id
_entity_poly.type
_entity_poly.pdbx_seq_one_letter_code
_entity_poly.pdbx_strand_id
1 'polypeptide(L)'
;MCGVCGELRFDGRPADLGAIQRMTARLERRGPDHGGSYSDGPLGFGHRRLAIIDLSAHANQPMVDQELGLSLVFNGTIYNFPELRRELQQAGYHFFSSGDSEVIIKAFHAWGEACVERFHGMFAFALWDQQQKRLFLARDRLGIKPLYYTVDRNRFRFASNTQALLSGGGVDTDIDPVSLHYQFTLHAVVPAPNTILKGVRKLAPGHSLTVDMQGGQIERSYWYFPATRPEQPISDGEWLELIHDALRSAVRARNKIADVPVGVLLSGGLDSSLLVALLAEVGVSDLRTFSVGFEDHPDEKGSEFEYSDPVAQRYQTRHRKFLVPNSEVLQRLPEAVDAMAEPMFGQDAVAFYLLSEQVSKEVKVVQSGQGADEVFGGYFWYPRMLAETEGTPLQRFAKHYFDRDHEEFLHTVSAPYRGEDYTSAKIAELLAQPDAESFMDAVLRLDVTTLIVDDPVKRVDNMTMAWG
;
A
#
# COMPACT_ATOMS: atom_id res chain seq x y z
N MET A 1 7.08 8.39 4.07
CA MET A 1 6.22 7.32 4.65
C MET A 1 6.93 6.69 5.84
N CYS A 2 6.33 5.93 6.74
CA CYS A 2 7.18 5.22 7.72
C CYS A 2 7.80 3.96 7.09
N GLY A 3 8.89 3.48 7.70
CA GLY A 3 9.47 2.17 7.40
C GLY A 3 9.52 1.33 8.67
N VAL A 4 9.07 0.09 8.59
CA VAL A 4 9.11 -0.86 9.71
C VAL A 4 9.90 -2.10 9.32
N CYS A 5 10.58 -2.69 10.30
CA CYS A 5 11.18 -4.02 10.17
C CYS A 5 11.28 -4.71 11.53
N GLY A 6 11.45 -6.03 11.51
CA GLY A 6 11.71 -6.80 12.72
C GLY A 6 12.14 -8.23 12.48
N GLU A 7 12.59 -8.86 13.56
CA GLU A 7 12.99 -10.26 13.66
C GLU A 7 12.38 -10.87 14.92
N LEU A 8 11.81 -12.06 14.79
CA LEU A 8 11.48 -12.95 15.90
C LEU A 8 12.28 -14.25 15.73
N ARG A 9 13.01 -14.65 16.76
CA ARG A 9 13.79 -15.89 16.78
C ARG A 9 13.08 -17.00 17.54
N PHE A 10 13.17 -18.21 17.00
CA PHE A 10 12.61 -19.44 17.59
C PHE A 10 13.69 -20.37 18.15
N ASP A 11 14.97 -20.07 17.87
CA ASP A 11 16.13 -20.91 18.23
C ASP A 11 16.68 -20.63 19.64
N GLY A 12 15.93 -19.90 20.47
CA GLY A 12 16.32 -19.52 21.83
C GLY A 12 17.42 -18.45 21.90
N ARG A 13 17.83 -17.87 20.78
CA ARG A 13 18.81 -16.77 20.73
C ARG A 13 18.12 -15.41 20.78
N PRO A 14 18.81 -14.35 21.22
CA PRO A 14 18.32 -13.00 21.05
C PRO A 14 18.27 -12.61 19.57
N ALA A 15 17.39 -11.66 19.22
CA ALA A 15 17.33 -11.11 17.87
C ALA A 15 18.67 -10.52 17.41
N ASP A 16 18.97 -10.67 16.11
CA ASP A 16 20.17 -10.09 15.50
C ASP A 16 20.00 -8.57 15.31
N LEU A 17 20.45 -7.79 16.30
CA LEU A 17 20.40 -6.32 16.25
C LEU A 17 21.23 -5.75 15.09
N GLY A 18 22.28 -6.44 14.66
CA GLY A 18 23.05 -6.06 13.47
C GLY A 18 22.22 -6.21 12.19
N ALA A 19 21.42 -7.26 12.08
CA ALA A 19 20.43 -7.39 11.00
C ALA A 19 19.40 -6.26 11.07
N ILE A 20 18.81 -5.99 12.24
CA ILE A 20 17.84 -4.88 12.41
C ILE A 20 18.43 -3.54 11.98
N GLN A 21 19.69 -3.24 12.32
CA GLN A 21 20.36 -2.02 11.90
C GLN A 21 20.51 -1.94 10.37
N ARG A 22 20.94 -3.02 9.71
CA ARG A 22 21.04 -3.07 8.23
C ARG A 22 19.68 -2.92 7.55
N MET A 23 18.64 -3.54 8.09
CA MET A 23 17.25 -3.41 7.59
C MET A 23 16.76 -1.97 7.72
N THR A 24 16.96 -1.37 8.90
CA THR A 24 16.53 0.00 9.23
C THR A 24 17.26 1.06 8.39
N ALA A 25 18.51 0.80 7.98
CA ALA A 25 19.24 1.67 7.07
C ALA A 25 18.60 1.75 5.67
N ARG A 26 18.05 0.64 5.15
CA ARG A 26 17.34 0.63 3.85
C ARG A 26 15.99 1.32 3.87
N LEU A 27 15.49 1.69 5.05
CA LEU A 27 14.19 2.32 5.24
C LEU A 27 14.28 3.83 5.48
N GLU A 28 15.49 4.40 5.51
CA GLU A 28 15.73 5.80 5.89
C GLU A 28 14.99 6.80 4.99
N ARG A 29 15.04 6.60 3.67
CA ARG A 29 14.31 7.45 2.70
C ARG A 29 12.80 7.42 2.86
N ARG A 30 12.24 6.38 3.48
CA ARG A 30 10.82 6.39 3.81
C ARG A 30 10.62 7.39 4.94
N GLY A 31 11.30 7.18 6.06
CA GLY A 31 11.12 7.91 7.32
C GLY A 31 12.39 8.61 7.80
N PRO A 32 12.70 9.81 7.28
CA PRO A 32 13.92 10.54 7.59
C PRO A 32 13.91 11.28 8.93
N ASP A 33 12.76 11.47 9.57
CA ASP A 33 12.63 12.36 10.74
C ASP A 33 13.16 11.73 12.03
N HIS A 34 13.07 10.40 12.17
CA HIS A 34 13.58 9.68 13.35
C HIS A 34 13.85 8.20 13.04
N GLY A 35 14.91 7.63 13.63
CA GLY A 35 15.20 6.20 13.60
C GLY A 35 15.22 5.60 15.01
N GLY A 36 14.61 4.43 15.19
CA GLY A 36 14.54 3.76 16.49
C GLY A 36 14.64 2.24 16.39
N SER A 37 15.06 1.61 17.48
CA SER A 37 15.09 0.16 17.61
C SER A 37 14.65 -0.27 19.01
N TYR A 38 14.06 -1.45 19.11
CA TYR A 38 13.64 -2.07 20.36
C TYR A 38 13.97 -3.55 20.35
N SER A 39 14.26 -4.13 21.51
CA SER A 39 14.51 -5.56 21.64
C SER A 39 13.99 -6.12 22.95
N ASP A 40 13.35 -7.29 22.89
CA ASP A 40 12.95 -8.11 24.03
C ASP A 40 13.40 -9.54 23.76
N GLY A 41 14.63 -9.88 24.16
CA GLY A 41 15.24 -11.19 23.94
C GLY A 41 15.16 -11.64 22.47
N PRO A 42 14.32 -12.64 22.13
CA PRO A 42 14.18 -13.17 20.78
C PRO A 42 13.57 -12.20 19.76
N LEU A 43 12.97 -11.09 20.21
CA LEU A 43 12.39 -10.08 19.33
C LEU A 43 13.33 -8.88 19.16
N GLY A 44 13.46 -8.41 17.92
CA GLY A 44 13.97 -7.09 17.57
C GLY A 44 13.03 -6.33 16.63
N PHE A 45 12.83 -5.05 16.88
CA PHE A 45 12.11 -4.11 16.02
C PHE A 45 13.01 -2.97 15.58
N GLY A 46 12.80 -2.50 14.35
CA GLY A 46 13.40 -1.29 13.79
C GLY A 46 12.33 -0.43 13.13
N HIS A 47 12.47 0.89 13.26
CA HIS A 47 11.55 1.86 12.70
C HIS A 47 12.27 3.08 12.13
N ARG A 48 11.76 3.58 11.00
CA ARG A 48 12.09 4.87 10.40
C ARG A 48 10.81 5.69 10.27
N ARG A 49 10.82 6.88 10.85
CA ARG A 49 9.62 7.71 11.03
C ARG A 49 9.61 8.86 10.04
N LEU A 50 8.47 9.03 9.37
CA LEU A 50 8.05 10.32 8.82
C LEU A 50 6.98 10.88 9.75
N ALA A 51 7.27 11.96 10.46
CA ALA A 51 6.38 12.56 11.45
C ALA A 51 5.27 13.37 10.75
N ILE A 52 4.05 12.82 10.78
CA ILE A 52 2.83 13.40 10.16
C ILE A 52 1.76 13.73 11.21
N ILE A 53 1.61 12.86 12.20
CA ILE A 53 0.63 12.97 13.30
C ILE A 53 1.42 12.87 14.60
N ASP A 54 1.12 13.76 15.54
CA ASP A 54 1.85 13.98 16.78
C ASP A 54 3.34 14.20 16.52
N LEU A 55 3.76 15.42 16.24
CA LEU A 55 5.16 15.72 15.90
C LEU A 55 6.13 15.58 17.08
N SER A 56 5.65 15.23 18.28
CA SER A 56 6.49 15.07 19.46
C SER A 56 7.27 13.75 19.45
N ALA A 57 8.24 13.65 20.36
CA ALA A 57 8.99 12.43 20.59
C ALA A 57 8.13 11.31 21.23
N HIS A 58 6.96 11.62 21.80
CA HIS A 58 6.07 10.62 22.40
C HIS A 58 5.46 9.68 21.36
N ALA A 59 5.38 10.11 20.10
CA ALA A 59 4.95 9.28 18.98
C ALA A 59 6.12 8.64 18.20
N ASN A 60 7.35 8.72 18.72
CA ASN A 60 8.46 7.96 18.15
C ASN A 60 8.23 6.46 18.32
N GLN A 61 8.74 5.69 17.35
CA GLN A 61 8.61 4.25 17.32
C GLN A 61 10.00 3.58 17.22
N PRO A 62 10.16 2.31 17.63
CA PRO A 62 9.13 1.41 18.18
C PRO A 62 8.46 1.95 19.46
N MET A 63 7.13 1.93 19.48
CA MET A 63 6.34 2.48 20.60
C MET A 63 6.15 1.38 21.64
N VAL A 64 6.53 1.65 22.88
CA VAL A 64 6.49 0.66 23.96
C VAL A 64 5.54 1.15 25.04
N ASP A 65 4.57 0.32 25.36
CA ASP A 65 3.73 0.49 26.54
C ASP A 65 4.16 -0.53 27.60
N GLN A 66 4.89 -0.04 28.60
CA GLN A 66 5.45 -0.90 29.65
C GLN A 66 4.39 -1.42 30.61
N GLU A 67 3.30 -0.67 30.83
CA GLU A 67 2.23 -1.08 31.73
C GLU A 67 1.44 -2.24 31.12
N LEU A 68 1.19 -2.18 29.81
CA LEU A 68 0.48 -3.23 29.08
C LEU A 68 1.39 -4.37 28.60
N GLY A 69 2.71 -4.22 28.69
CA GLY A 69 3.67 -5.21 28.18
C GLY A 69 3.61 -5.37 26.65
N LEU A 70 3.28 -4.30 25.92
CA LEU A 70 3.09 -4.29 24.48
C LEU A 70 4.11 -3.39 23.78
N SER A 71 4.53 -3.79 22.58
CA SER A 71 5.44 -2.98 21.76
C SER A 71 5.03 -3.00 20.31
N LEU A 72 5.13 -1.87 19.61
CA LEU A 72 4.58 -1.67 18.26
C LEU A 72 5.59 -1.04 17.31
N VAL A 73 5.62 -1.52 16.07
CA VAL A 73 6.08 -0.76 14.91
C VAL A 73 4.96 -0.67 13.88
N PHE A 74 4.76 0.52 13.32
CA PHE A 74 3.62 0.86 12.48
C PHE A 74 4.03 1.82 11.36
N ASN A 75 3.64 1.47 10.14
CA ASN A 75 3.64 2.33 8.97
C ASN A 75 2.20 2.50 8.48
N GLY A 76 1.69 3.72 8.53
CA GLY A 76 0.34 4.00 8.06
C GLY A 76 -0.32 5.17 8.78
N THR A 77 -1.64 5.16 8.74
CA THR A 77 -2.51 6.14 9.37
C THR A 77 -3.87 5.51 9.67
N ILE A 78 -4.34 5.62 10.92
CA ILE A 78 -5.70 5.24 11.33
C ILE A 78 -6.59 6.48 11.33
N TYR A 79 -7.39 6.70 10.29
CA TYR A 79 -8.20 7.91 10.11
C TYR A 79 -9.26 8.12 11.20
N ASN A 80 -9.81 7.04 11.77
CA ASN A 80 -10.80 7.09 12.86
C ASN A 80 -10.18 6.98 14.26
N PHE A 81 -8.87 7.26 14.41
CA PHE A 81 -8.21 7.21 15.72
C PHE A 81 -8.83 8.16 16.78
N PRO A 82 -9.39 9.35 16.45
CA PRO A 82 -9.99 10.21 17.47
C PRO A 82 -11.26 9.61 18.08
N GLU A 83 -12.05 8.87 17.29
CA GLU A 83 -13.21 8.12 17.76
C GLU A 83 -12.79 6.97 18.68
N LEU A 84 -11.84 6.14 18.20
CA LEU A 84 -11.35 4.99 18.95
C LEU A 84 -10.66 5.40 20.26
N ARG A 85 -9.87 6.48 20.23
CA ARG A 85 -9.25 7.06 21.44
C ARG A 85 -10.30 7.41 22.48
N ARG A 86 -11.40 8.06 22.10
CA ARG A 86 -12.47 8.42 23.04
C ARG A 86 -13.13 7.18 23.64
N GLU A 87 -13.40 6.15 22.84
CA GLU A 87 -13.94 4.87 23.33
C GLU A 87 -12.99 4.19 24.32
N LEU A 88 -11.70 4.16 24.02
CA LEU A 88 -10.68 3.57 24.89
C LEU A 88 -10.49 4.38 26.18
N GLN A 89 -10.51 5.72 26.12
CA GLN A 89 -10.49 6.56 27.32
C GLN A 89 -11.70 6.30 28.22
N GLN A 90 -12.89 6.12 27.65
CA GLN A 90 -14.10 5.74 28.40
C GLN A 90 -13.99 4.34 29.02
N ALA A 91 -13.24 3.44 28.39
CA ALA A 91 -12.88 2.13 28.93
C ALA A 91 -11.75 2.16 29.98
N GLY A 92 -11.21 3.35 30.31
CA GLY A 92 -10.21 3.53 31.37
C GLY A 92 -8.75 3.56 30.90
N TYR A 93 -8.48 3.58 29.59
CA TYR A 93 -7.12 3.68 29.08
C TYR A 93 -6.56 5.09 29.17
N HIS A 94 -5.33 5.21 29.66
CA HIS A 94 -4.54 6.43 29.64
C HIS A 94 -3.66 6.48 28.39
N PHE A 95 -3.44 7.68 27.85
CA PHE A 95 -2.62 7.91 26.66
C PHE A 95 -1.45 8.84 26.98
N PHE A 96 -0.25 8.49 26.50
CA PHE A 96 0.97 9.30 26.65
C PHE A 96 1.38 10.03 25.37
N SER A 97 0.77 9.70 24.24
CA SER A 97 0.88 10.39 22.96
C SER A 97 -0.48 10.92 22.52
N SER A 98 -0.49 11.81 21.54
CA SER A 98 -1.69 12.29 20.83
C SER A 98 -1.92 11.59 19.49
N GLY A 99 -0.94 10.82 19.01
CA GLY A 99 -0.98 10.12 17.73
C GLY A 99 -1.90 8.91 17.68
N ASP A 100 -2.04 8.37 16.47
CA ASP A 100 -2.82 7.18 16.15
C ASP A 100 -2.10 5.87 16.50
N SER A 101 -0.76 5.88 16.54
CA SER A 101 0.06 4.71 16.84
C SER A 101 -0.30 4.08 18.20
N GLU A 102 -0.52 4.90 19.22
CA GLU A 102 -0.87 4.40 20.56
C GLU A 102 -2.28 3.80 20.60
N VAL A 103 -3.21 4.28 19.77
CA VAL A 103 -4.56 3.70 19.64
C VAL A 103 -4.47 2.24 19.23
N ILE A 104 -3.51 1.86 18.38
CA ILE A 104 -3.30 0.46 17.98
C ILE A 104 -2.95 -0.41 19.20
N ILE A 105 -2.01 0.04 20.04
CA ILE A 105 -1.60 -0.70 21.25
C ILE A 105 -2.79 -0.90 22.20
N LYS A 106 -3.49 0.20 22.51
CA LYS A 106 -4.64 0.16 23.44
C LYS A 106 -5.80 -0.67 22.87
N ALA A 107 -6.06 -0.56 21.58
CA ALA A 107 -7.09 -1.34 20.89
C ALA A 107 -6.77 -2.84 20.89
N PHE A 108 -5.51 -3.21 20.66
CA PHE A 108 -5.09 -4.62 20.74
C PHE A 108 -5.26 -5.16 22.16
N HIS A 109 -4.86 -4.41 23.20
CA HIS A 109 -5.09 -4.84 24.58
C HIS A 109 -6.59 -4.97 24.91
N ALA A 110 -7.43 -4.04 24.42
CA ALA A 110 -8.87 -4.03 24.70
C ALA A 110 -9.66 -5.12 23.96
N TRP A 111 -9.30 -5.40 22.70
CA TRP A 111 -10.11 -6.20 21.79
C TRP A 111 -9.36 -7.37 21.15
N GLY A 112 -8.11 -7.59 21.52
CA GLY A 112 -7.24 -8.62 20.95
C GLY A 112 -6.98 -8.40 19.45
N GLU A 113 -6.76 -9.50 18.74
CA GLU A 113 -6.50 -9.51 17.30
C GLU A 113 -7.67 -8.93 16.48
N ALA A 114 -8.90 -8.92 17.02
CA ALA A 114 -10.08 -8.36 16.35
C ALA A 114 -10.07 -6.81 16.29
N CYS A 115 -9.11 -6.13 16.93
CA CYS A 115 -8.98 -4.68 16.87
C CYS A 115 -8.88 -4.15 15.42
N VAL A 116 -8.29 -4.92 14.51
CA VAL A 116 -8.10 -4.54 13.09
C VAL A 116 -9.41 -4.34 12.34
N GLU A 117 -10.49 -4.99 12.76
CA GLU A 117 -11.82 -4.86 12.15
C GLU A 117 -12.41 -3.45 12.38
N ARG A 118 -11.94 -2.75 13.42
CA ARG A 118 -12.37 -1.40 13.81
C ARG A 118 -11.57 -0.27 13.18
N PHE A 119 -10.47 -0.57 12.52
CA PHE A 119 -9.58 0.43 11.94
C PHE A 119 -10.06 0.89 10.57
N HIS A 120 -10.21 2.20 10.40
CA HIS A 120 -10.38 2.84 9.09
C HIS A 120 -9.08 3.56 8.75
N GLY A 121 -8.28 2.99 7.87
CA GLY A 121 -6.92 3.48 7.66
C GLY A 121 -6.19 2.78 6.52
N MET A 122 -5.00 3.27 6.24
CA MET A 122 -3.97 2.54 5.48
C MET A 122 -2.89 2.15 6.48
N PHE A 123 -2.52 0.88 6.59
CA PHE A 123 -1.64 0.44 7.67
C PHE A 123 -0.95 -0.89 7.39
N ALA A 124 0.29 -0.98 7.86
CA ALA A 124 1.00 -2.21 8.12
C ALA A 124 1.67 -2.05 9.48
N PHE A 125 1.42 -2.97 10.41
CA PHE A 125 2.05 -2.93 11.72
C PHE A 125 2.43 -4.31 12.22
N ALA A 126 3.34 -4.33 13.18
CA ALA A 126 3.70 -5.50 13.96
C ALA A 126 3.71 -5.13 15.45
N LEU A 127 3.05 -5.95 16.26
CA LEU A 127 2.87 -5.77 17.68
C LEU A 127 3.39 -7.01 18.41
N TRP A 128 4.21 -6.79 19.42
CA TRP A 128 4.71 -7.82 20.31
C TRP A 128 3.97 -7.82 21.62
N ASP A 129 3.36 -8.96 21.95
CA ASP A 129 2.81 -9.24 23.27
C ASP A 129 3.88 -9.96 24.10
N GLN A 130 4.45 -9.25 25.09
CA GLN A 130 5.51 -9.77 25.92
C GLN A 130 5.02 -10.88 26.87
N GLN A 131 3.75 -10.84 27.26
CA GLN A 131 3.16 -11.79 28.19
C GLN A 131 2.86 -13.11 27.48
N GLN A 132 2.27 -13.05 26.30
CA GLN A 132 1.93 -14.22 25.49
C GLN A 132 3.11 -14.72 24.65
N LYS A 133 4.17 -13.91 24.49
CA LYS A 133 5.32 -14.17 23.62
C LYS A 133 4.87 -14.46 22.19
N ARG A 134 4.04 -13.56 21.64
CA ARG A 134 3.49 -13.65 20.28
C ARG A 134 3.70 -12.36 19.52
N LEU A 135 4.07 -12.50 18.26
CA LEU A 135 4.16 -11.40 17.30
C LEU A 135 2.89 -11.40 16.45
N PHE A 136 2.11 -10.32 16.55
CA PHE A 136 0.93 -10.09 15.74
C PHE A 136 1.24 -9.06 14.65
N LEU A 137 0.98 -9.39 13.40
CA LEU A 137 1.11 -8.47 12.27
C LEU A 137 -0.25 -8.28 11.60
N ALA A 138 -0.49 -7.09 11.06
CA ALA A 138 -1.69 -6.84 10.25
C ALA A 138 -1.41 -5.86 9.11
N ARG A 139 -2.09 -6.07 8.00
CA ARG A 139 -2.06 -5.22 6.80
C ARG A 139 -3.47 -4.75 6.46
N ASP A 140 -3.63 -3.50 6.05
CA ASP A 140 -4.92 -2.87 5.77
C ASP A 140 -5.71 -3.57 4.66
N ARG A 141 -7.01 -3.25 4.60
CA ARG A 141 -8.03 -3.90 3.75
C ARG A 141 -7.65 -3.98 2.28
N LEU A 142 -6.98 -2.95 1.75
CA LEU A 142 -6.60 -2.86 0.33
C LEU A 142 -5.08 -2.97 0.14
N GLY A 143 -4.34 -3.36 1.19
CA GLY A 143 -2.90 -3.50 1.13
C GLY A 143 -2.15 -2.21 0.80
N ILE A 144 -2.70 -1.04 1.15
CA ILE A 144 -2.12 0.28 0.85
C ILE A 144 -0.70 0.41 1.39
N LYS A 145 -0.45 -0.14 2.58
CA LYS A 145 0.91 -0.25 3.11
C LYS A 145 1.46 -1.65 2.89
N PRO A 146 2.69 -1.78 2.38
CA PRO A 146 3.31 -3.07 2.15
C PRO A 146 3.80 -3.70 3.46
N LEU A 147 3.78 -5.03 3.46
CA LEU A 147 4.37 -5.83 4.53
C LEU A 147 4.90 -7.13 3.94
N TYR A 148 6.23 -7.23 3.85
CA TYR A 148 6.96 -8.37 3.35
C TYR A 148 7.54 -9.16 4.51
N TYR A 149 7.68 -10.48 4.35
CA TYR A 149 8.27 -11.35 5.35
C TYR A 149 9.00 -12.55 4.75
N THR A 150 9.93 -13.10 5.54
CA THR A 150 10.63 -14.34 5.28
C THR A 150 10.62 -15.17 6.55
N VAL A 151 10.57 -16.49 6.41
CA VAL A 151 10.63 -17.42 7.53
C VAL A 151 11.55 -18.58 7.20
N ASP A 152 12.39 -18.95 8.16
CA ASP A 152 13.17 -20.18 8.13
C ASP A 152 13.01 -20.95 9.45
N ARG A 153 13.79 -22.02 9.63
CA ARG A 153 13.71 -22.87 10.82
C ARG A 153 14.07 -22.16 12.14
N ASN A 154 14.76 -21.02 12.06
CA ASN A 154 15.32 -20.33 13.22
C ASN A 154 14.65 -18.99 13.49
N ARG A 155 14.08 -18.35 12.47
CA ARG A 155 13.55 -16.99 12.61
C ARG A 155 12.46 -16.64 11.60
N PHE A 156 11.66 -15.66 11.99
CA PHE A 156 10.76 -14.89 11.14
C PHE A 156 11.25 -13.45 11.07
N ARG A 157 11.29 -12.87 9.87
CA ARG A 157 11.61 -11.45 9.66
C ARG A 157 10.55 -10.79 8.81
N PHE A 158 10.30 -9.51 9.06
CA PHE A 158 9.41 -8.69 8.25
C PHE A 158 10.00 -7.32 7.97
N ALA A 159 9.54 -6.67 6.90
CA ALA A 159 9.89 -5.30 6.56
C ALA A 159 8.85 -4.64 5.64
N SER A 160 8.88 -3.31 5.56
CA SER A 160 8.07 -2.56 4.59
C SER A 160 8.49 -2.76 3.13
N ASN A 161 9.72 -3.19 2.85
CA ASN A 161 10.17 -3.48 1.49
C ASN A 161 11.16 -4.66 1.46
N THR A 162 11.38 -5.20 0.26
CA THR A 162 12.26 -6.35 0.04
C THR A 162 13.72 -5.99 0.30
N GLN A 163 14.18 -4.79 -0.09
CA GLN A 163 15.55 -4.32 0.11
C GLN A 163 15.97 -4.37 1.58
N ALA A 164 15.10 -3.91 2.49
CA ALA A 164 15.33 -4.00 3.92
C ALA A 164 15.40 -5.47 4.34
N LEU A 165 14.41 -6.29 3.96
CA LEU A 165 14.37 -7.71 4.31
C LEU A 165 15.64 -8.47 3.89
N LEU A 166 16.10 -8.25 2.65
CA LEU A 166 17.31 -8.84 2.08
C LEU A 166 18.57 -8.40 2.83
N SER A 167 18.61 -7.16 3.32
CA SER A 167 19.74 -6.65 4.11
C SER A 167 19.88 -7.33 5.48
N GLY A 168 18.83 -8.02 5.95
CA GLY A 168 18.90 -8.92 7.10
C GLY A 168 19.71 -10.20 6.83
N GLY A 169 19.82 -10.63 5.57
CA GLY A 169 20.59 -11.80 5.12
C GLY A 169 19.88 -13.14 5.28
N GLY A 170 20.41 -14.18 4.62
CA GLY A 170 19.87 -15.54 4.69
C GLY A 170 18.46 -15.66 4.11
N VAL A 171 18.23 -14.98 2.98
CA VAL A 171 16.99 -15.03 2.19
C VAL A 171 17.34 -15.67 0.85
N ASP A 172 16.49 -16.58 0.39
CA ASP A 172 16.58 -17.16 -0.95
C ASP A 172 16.17 -16.10 -1.99
N THR A 173 17.13 -15.66 -2.81
CA THR A 173 16.93 -14.65 -3.85
C THR A 173 16.72 -15.23 -5.23
N ASP A 174 16.55 -16.55 -5.35
CA ASP A 174 16.16 -17.17 -6.61
C ASP A 174 14.81 -16.59 -7.09
N ILE A 175 14.67 -16.46 -8.40
CA ILE A 175 13.40 -16.06 -9.02
C ILE A 175 12.39 -17.19 -8.85
N ASP A 176 11.22 -16.88 -8.32
CA ASP A 176 10.12 -17.82 -8.22
C ASP A 176 9.42 -17.98 -9.59
N PRO A 177 9.40 -19.19 -10.19
CA PRO A 177 8.81 -19.39 -11.53
C PRO A 177 7.32 -19.06 -11.60
N VAL A 178 6.57 -19.29 -10.51
CA VAL A 178 5.14 -18.97 -10.43
C VAL A 178 4.95 -17.46 -10.44
N SER A 179 5.70 -16.74 -9.61
CA SER A 179 5.69 -15.28 -9.58
C SER A 179 6.13 -14.65 -10.89
N LEU A 180 7.13 -15.23 -11.57
CA LEU A 180 7.57 -14.76 -12.88
C LEU A 180 6.43 -14.88 -13.90
N HIS A 181 5.66 -15.97 -13.86
CA HIS A 181 4.48 -16.14 -14.71
C HIS A 181 3.42 -15.06 -14.42
N TYR A 182 3.10 -14.78 -13.15
CA TYR A 182 2.19 -13.68 -12.82
C TYR A 182 2.70 -12.34 -13.35
N GLN A 183 3.99 -12.05 -13.12
CA GLN A 183 4.59 -10.77 -13.45
C GLN A 183 4.53 -10.48 -14.97
N PHE A 184 4.78 -11.47 -15.81
CA PHE A 184 4.78 -11.30 -17.27
C PHE A 184 3.39 -11.33 -17.91
N THR A 185 2.37 -11.79 -17.19
CA THR A 185 0.98 -11.91 -17.66
C THR A 185 0.07 -10.81 -17.11
N LEU A 186 0.28 -10.31 -15.89
CA LEU A 186 -0.64 -9.41 -15.17
C LEU A 186 -0.09 -7.99 -14.97
N HIS A 187 0.50 -7.34 -15.97
CA HIS A 187 1.02 -5.97 -15.83
C HIS A 187 2.02 -5.80 -14.65
N ALA A 188 2.92 -6.77 -14.46
CA ALA A 188 3.85 -6.84 -13.32
C ALA A 188 3.22 -7.03 -11.93
N VAL A 189 1.93 -7.37 -11.86
CA VAL A 189 1.27 -7.79 -10.61
C VAL A 189 1.71 -9.20 -10.23
N VAL A 190 2.10 -9.37 -8.96
CA VAL A 190 2.43 -10.67 -8.37
C VAL A 190 1.55 -10.85 -7.12
N PRO A 191 0.39 -11.52 -7.24
CA PRO A 191 -0.55 -11.63 -6.14
C PRO A 191 0.07 -12.22 -4.86
N ALA A 192 -0.38 -11.73 -3.71
CA ALA A 192 -0.04 -12.33 -2.41
C ALA A 192 -0.44 -13.83 -2.37
N PRO A 193 0.33 -14.67 -1.65
CA PRO A 193 1.45 -14.33 -0.77
C PRO A 193 2.81 -14.27 -1.50
N ASN A 194 2.84 -14.47 -2.81
CA ASN A 194 4.06 -14.58 -3.59
C ASN A 194 4.79 -13.23 -3.74
N THR A 195 6.10 -13.26 -3.98
CA THR A 195 6.86 -12.15 -4.57
C THR A 195 7.76 -12.71 -5.67
N ILE A 196 8.38 -11.86 -6.48
CA ILE A 196 9.33 -12.34 -7.49
C ILE A 196 10.50 -13.15 -6.89
N LEU A 197 10.84 -12.90 -5.62
CA LEU A 197 11.89 -13.62 -4.89
C LEU A 197 11.29 -14.80 -4.14
N LYS A 198 11.81 -15.99 -4.38
CA LYS A 198 11.31 -17.26 -3.81
C LYS A 198 11.34 -17.29 -2.28
N GLY A 199 12.35 -16.68 -1.66
CA GLY A 199 12.48 -16.61 -0.21
C GLY A 199 11.63 -15.53 0.46
N VAL A 200 10.88 -14.73 -0.29
CA VAL A 200 10.12 -13.60 0.25
C VAL A 200 8.63 -13.78 -0.05
N ARG A 201 7.81 -13.54 0.98
CA ARG A 201 6.36 -13.49 0.90
C ARG A 201 5.85 -12.10 1.26
N LYS A 202 4.64 -11.76 0.83
CA LYS A 202 3.92 -10.56 1.27
C LYS A 202 2.64 -10.95 2.00
N LEU A 203 2.32 -10.27 3.10
CA LEU A 203 1.05 -10.49 3.80
C LEU A 203 -0.09 -10.00 2.91
N ALA A 204 -1.13 -10.82 2.74
CA ALA A 204 -2.28 -10.46 1.91
C ALA A 204 -3.03 -9.21 2.45
N PRO A 205 -3.66 -8.42 1.58
CA PRO A 205 -4.50 -7.28 2.00
C PRO A 205 -5.67 -7.79 2.87
N GLY A 206 -6.03 -7.04 3.92
CA GLY A 206 -7.13 -7.44 4.82
C GLY A 206 -6.83 -8.68 5.68
N HIS A 207 -5.54 -9.05 5.83
CA HIS A 207 -5.11 -10.19 6.64
C HIS A 207 -4.26 -9.77 7.84
N SER A 208 -4.30 -10.62 8.87
CA SER A 208 -3.39 -10.61 10.00
C SER A 208 -2.61 -11.92 10.06
N LEU A 209 -1.42 -11.88 10.67
CA LEU A 209 -0.54 -13.02 10.86
C LEU A 209 -0.03 -13.02 12.30
N THR A 210 -0.29 -14.10 13.04
CA THR A 210 0.24 -14.33 14.38
C THR A 210 1.36 -15.37 14.32
N VAL A 211 2.51 -15.02 14.91
CA VAL A 211 3.70 -15.89 14.96
C VAL A 211 4.07 -16.17 16.42
N ASP A 212 4.18 -17.45 16.77
CA ASP A 212 4.59 -17.89 18.11
C ASP A 212 6.10 -18.16 18.22
N MET A 213 6.57 -18.44 19.43
CA MET A 213 7.97 -18.73 19.73
C MET A 213 8.50 -20.04 19.14
N GLN A 214 7.63 -20.91 18.64
CA GLN A 214 7.98 -22.17 17.97
C GLN A 214 8.00 -22.02 16.43
N GLY A 215 7.68 -20.83 15.91
CA GLY A 215 7.57 -20.56 14.48
C GLY A 215 6.22 -20.96 13.87
N GLY A 216 5.24 -21.31 14.70
CA GLY A 216 3.86 -21.49 14.29
C GLY A 216 3.29 -20.19 13.75
N GLN A 217 2.58 -20.28 12.62
CA GLN A 217 1.99 -19.15 11.91
C GLN A 217 0.48 -19.37 11.78
N ILE A 218 -0.31 -18.39 12.20
CA ILE A 218 -1.76 -18.36 12.04
C ILE A 218 -2.10 -17.12 11.23
N GLU A 219 -2.50 -17.33 9.97
CA GLU A 219 -2.99 -16.27 9.11
C GLU A 219 -4.52 -16.22 9.16
N ARG A 220 -5.09 -15.02 9.29
CA ARG A 220 -6.54 -14.79 9.33
C ARG A 220 -6.90 -13.64 8.41
N SER A 221 -7.86 -13.87 7.51
CA SER A 221 -8.57 -12.76 6.85
C SER A 221 -9.54 -12.13 7.84
N TYR A 222 -9.42 -10.81 8.04
CA TYR A 222 -10.34 -10.03 8.88
C TYR A 222 -11.26 -9.13 8.04
N TRP A 223 -11.06 -9.09 6.72
CA TRP A 223 -11.86 -8.30 5.81
C TRP A 223 -12.13 -9.05 4.50
N TYR A 224 -13.35 -8.91 4.02
CA TYR A 224 -13.84 -9.48 2.78
C TYR A 224 -14.69 -8.44 2.05
N PHE A 225 -14.60 -8.42 0.72
CA PHE A 225 -15.37 -7.51 -0.13
C PHE A 225 -16.44 -8.29 -0.91
N PRO A 226 -17.69 -8.31 -0.42
CA PRO A 226 -18.80 -8.85 -1.19
C PRO A 226 -19.14 -7.88 -2.32
N ALA A 227 -19.01 -8.30 -3.58
CA ALA A 227 -19.41 -7.53 -4.75
C ALA A 227 -20.87 -7.81 -5.09
N THR A 228 -21.74 -7.61 -4.09
CA THR A 228 -23.19 -7.82 -4.20
C THR A 228 -23.89 -6.50 -4.41
N ARG A 229 -24.99 -6.52 -5.15
CA ARG A 229 -25.81 -5.33 -5.40
C ARG A 229 -26.80 -5.16 -4.24
N PRO A 230 -27.29 -3.94 -3.98
CA PRO A 230 -28.35 -3.74 -2.99
C PRO A 230 -29.60 -4.54 -3.35
N GLU A 231 -30.29 -5.09 -2.34
CA GLU A 231 -31.53 -5.86 -2.55
C GLU A 231 -32.63 -5.04 -3.25
N GLN A 232 -32.67 -3.74 -2.97
CA GLN A 232 -33.58 -2.79 -3.62
C GLN A 232 -32.80 -1.94 -4.62
N PRO A 233 -33.25 -1.84 -5.88
CA PRO A 233 -32.63 -0.95 -6.86
C PRO A 233 -32.60 0.49 -6.33
N ILE A 234 -31.42 1.09 -6.39
CA ILE A 234 -31.17 2.50 -6.06
C ILE A 234 -31.12 3.26 -7.38
N SER A 235 -31.73 4.44 -7.42
CA SER A 235 -31.74 5.27 -8.63
C SER A 235 -30.36 5.89 -8.91
N ASP A 236 -30.10 6.24 -10.18
CA ASP A 236 -28.83 6.90 -10.56
C ASP A 236 -28.56 8.17 -9.74
N GLY A 237 -29.61 8.96 -9.46
CA GLY A 237 -29.51 10.17 -8.64
C GLY A 237 -29.09 9.88 -7.21
N GLU A 238 -29.69 8.87 -6.58
CA GLU A 238 -29.32 8.44 -5.22
C GLU A 238 -27.90 7.85 -5.18
N TRP A 239 -27.49 7.09 -6.20
CA TRP A 239 -26.11 6.61 -6.29
C TRP A 239 -25.09 7.75 -6.36
N LEU A 240 -25.38 8.79 -7.14
CA LEU A 240 -24.52 9.98 -7.22
C LEU A 240 -24.37 10.66 -5.86
N GLU A 241 -25.45 10.81 -5.10
CA GLU A 241 -25.41 11.38 -3.75
C GLU A 241 -24.59 10.51 -2.78
N LEU A 242 -24.83 9.19 -2.77
CA LEU A 242 -24.09 8.25 -1.91
C LEU A 242 -22.59 8.24 -2.20
N ILE A 243 -22.21 8.24 -3.49
CA ILE A 243 -20.81 8.30 -3.91
C ILE A 243 -20.18 9.64 -3.50
N HIS A 244 -20.89 10.75 -3.76
CA HIS A 244 -20.41 12.09 -3.40
C HIS A 244 -20.17 12.22 -1.89
N ASP A 245 -21.11 11.79 -1.06
CA ASP A 245 -20.99 11.82 0.40
C ASP A 245 -19.87 10.91 0.93
N ALA A 246 -19.70 9.72 0.34
CA ALA A 246 -18.62 8.80 0.70
C ALA A 246 -17.24 9.41 0.38
N LEU A 247 -17.05 9.95 -0.83
CA LEU A 247 -15.81 10.59 -1.24
C LEU A 247 -15.52 11.85 -0.42
N ARG A 248 -16.52 12.68 -0.17
CA ARG A 248 -16.42 13.88 0.68
C ARG A 248 -15.99 13.53 2.11
N SER A 249 -16.58 12.46 2.67
CA SER A 249 -16.21 11.95 4.00
C SER A 249 -14.77 11.42 4.04
N ALA A 250 -14.36 10.69 3.00
CA ALA A 250 -13.02 10.13 2.86
C ALA A 250 -11.93 11.20 2.78
N VAL A 251 -12.16 12.26 1.99
CA VAL A 251 -11.26 13.42 1.84
C VAL A 251 -11.18 14.23 3.14
N ARG A 252 -12.34 14.48 3.78
CA ARG A 252 -12.40 15.19 5.06
C ARG A 252 -11.60 14.48 6.15
N ALA A 253 -11.77 13.16 6.27
CA ALA A 253 -11.07 12.37 7.29
C ALA A 253 -9.56 12.48 7.11
N ARG A 254 -9.04 12.27 5.89
CA ARG A 254 -7.60 12.35 5.56
C ARG A 254 -6.99 13.72 5.82
N ASN A 255 -7.73 14.79 5.54
CA ASN A 255 -7.21 16.15 5.72
C ASN A 255 -7.19 16.61 7.18
N LYS A 256 -8.15 16.17 8.01
CA LYS A 256 -8.31 16.66 9.39
C LYS A 256 -7.29 16.13 10.40
N ILE A 257 -6.66 14.99 10.09
CA ILE A 257 -5.85 14.23 11.06
C ILE A 257 -4.34 14.52 10.97
N ALA A 258 -3.89 15.20 9.92
CA ALA A 258 -2.47 15.47 9.72
C ALA A 258 -2.07 16.79 10.42
N ASP A 259 -0.98 16.77 11.18
CA ASP A 259 -0.41 17.96 11.85
C ASP A 259 0.56 18.73 10.93
N VAL A 260 0.62 18.35 9.65
CA VAL A 260 1.46 18.96 8.61
C VAL A 260 0.60 19.32 7.39
N PRO A 261 1.03 20.27 6.55
CA PRO A 261 0.31 20.61 5.32
C PRO A 261 0.14 19.39 4.40
N VAL A 262 -1.07 19.24 3.85
CA VAL A 262 -1.43 18.19 2.89
C VAL A 262 -1.60 18.81 1.51
N GLY A 263 -0.88 18.28 0.52
CA GLY A 263 -1.02 18.63 -0.89
C GLY A 263 -1.86 17.64 -1.69
N VAL A 264 -1.98 17.89 -2.99
CA VAL A 264 -2.67 17.03 -3.96
C VAL A 264 -1.82 16.90 -5.22
N LEU A 265 -1.64 15.68 -5.72
CA LEU A 265 -1.11 15.45 -7.06
C LEU A 265 -2.23 15.69 -8.08
N LEU A 266 -2.04 16.65 -8.97
CA LEU A 266 -3.03 17.10 -9.95
C LEU A 266 -2.52 16.83 -11.37
N SER A 267 -3.06 15.84 -12.06
CA SER A 267 -2.79 15.60 -13.49
C SER A 267 -3.73 16.41 -14.40
N GLY A 268 -4.93 16.73 -13.91
CA GLY A 268 -6.01 17.29 -14.72
C GLY A 268 -6.98 16.22 -15.24
N GLY A 269 -6.68 14.94 -15.03
CA GLY A 269 -7.66 13.85 -15.17
C GLY A 269 -8.81 13.96 -14.16
N LEU A 270 -9.88 13.21 -14.39
CA LEU A 270 -11.11 13.28 -13.60
C LEU A 270 -10.86 13.09 -12.10
N ASP A 271 -10.08 12.08 -11.72
CA ASP A 271 -9.93 11.67 -10.32
C ASP A 271 -9.18 12.70 -9.50
N SER A 272 -8.03 13.17 -10.01
CA SER A 272 -7.23 14.18 -9.33
C SER A 272 -7.95 15.54 -9.28
N SER A 273 -8.71 15.87 -10.33
CA SER A 273 -9.54 17.08 -10.36
C SER A 273 -10.70 17.01 -9.36
N LEU A 274 -11.34 15.85 -9.24
CA LEU A 274 -12.41 15.61 -8.28
C LEU A 274 -11.89 15.72 -6.83
N LEU A 275 -10.69 15.22 -6.54
CA LEU A 275 -10.07 15.40 -5.22
C LEU A 275 -9.89 16.88 -4.85
N VAL A 276 -9.40 17.71 -5.78
CA VAL A 276 -9.27 19.17 -5.56
C VAL A 276 -10.64 19.80 -5.30
N ALA A 277 -11.65 19.44 -6.09
CA ALA A 277 -13.01 19.94 -5.93
C ALA A 277 -13.61 19.56 -4.56
N LEU A 278 -13.46 18.29 -4.14
CA LEU A 278 -13.95 17.80 -2.85
C LEU A 278 -13.23 18.46 -1.69
N LEU A 279 -11.92 18.68 -1.78
CA LEU A 279 -11.14 19.37 -0.76
C LEU A 279 -11.61 20.83 -0.59
N ALA A 280 -11.86 21.54 -1.70
CA ALA A 280 -12.44 22.87 -1.69
C ALA A 280 -13.82 22.86 -1.03
N GLU A 281 -14.67 21.88 -1.37
CA GLU A 281 -16.02 21.74 -0.83
C GLU A 281 -16.06 21.45 0.68
N VAL A 282 -15.09 20.69 1.21
CA VAL A 282 -14.97 20.47 2.67
C VAL A 282 -14.29 21.61 3.41
N GLY A 283 -13.96 22.71 2.71
CA GLY A 283 -13.49 23.96 3.29
C GLY A 283 -11.97 24.09 3.42
N VAL A 284 -11.19 23.31 2.67
CA VAL A 284 -9.72 23.49 2.63
C VAL A 284 -9.41 24.72 1.79
N SER A 285 -8.81 25.74 2.43
CA SER A 285 -8.53 27.04 1.81
C SER A 285 -7.10 27.19 1.26
N ASP A 286 -6.10 26.50 1.83
CA ASP A 286 -4.72 26.46 1.33
C ASP A 286 -4.48 25.20 0.47
N LEU A 287 -5.17 25.10 -0.67
CA LEU A 287 -5.03 23.95 -1.58
C LEU A 287 -3.69 24.01 -2.29
N ARG A 288 -2.75 23.15 -1.89
CA ARG A 288 -1.47 22.98 -2.58
C ARG A 288 -1.60 21.88 -3.61
N THR A 289 -1.33 22.19 -4.87
CA THR A 289 -1.45 21.23 -5.97
C THR A 289 -0.15 21.15 -6.75
N PHE A 290 0.20 19.94 -7.17
CA PHE A 290 1.47 19.66 -7.84
C PHE A 290 1.20 18.87 -9.12
N SER A 291 1.72 19.36 -10.24
CA SER A 291 1.73 18.64 -11.52
C SER A 291 3.17 18.37 -11.93
N VAL A 292 3.40 17.22 -12.59
CA VAL A 292 4.63 16.94 -13.33
C VAL A 292 4.32 16.91 -14.82
N GLY A 293 5.29 17.32 -15.61
CA GLY A 293 5.32 17.13 -17.05
C GLY A 293 6.75 16.91 -17.49
N PHE A 294 6.93 16.32 -18.66
CA PHE A 294 8.20 16.13 -19.33
C PHE A 294 8.37 17.12 -20.48
N GLU A 295 9.61 17.29 -20.92
CA GLU A 295 9.89 18.07 -22.14
C GLU A 295 9.22 17.42 -23.35
N ASP A 296 8.63 18.26 -24.22
CA ASP A 296 7.99 17.80 -25.45
C ASP A 296 8.98 17.03 -26.33
N HIS A 297 8.50 15.93 -26.92
CA HIS A 297 9.17 15.27 -28.03
C HIS A 297 8.54 15.81 -29.33
N PRO A 298 9.28 15.86 -30.47
CA PRO A 298 8.73 16.36 -31.74
C PRO A 298 7.35 15.81 -32.15
N ASP A 299 7.02 14.58 -31.73
CA ASP A 299 5.80 13.88 -32.09
C ASP A 299 4.75 13.82 -30.96
N GLU A 300 5.08 14.27 -29.75
CA GLU A 300 4.23 14.11 -28.56
C GLU A 300 4.46 15.21 -27.51
N LYS A 301 3.38 15.78 -26.99
CA LYS A 301 3.47 16.71 -25.85
C LYS A 301 3.88 15.94 -24.60
N GLY A 302 4.91 16.42 -23.92
CA GLY A 302 5.44 15.76 -22.73
C GLY A 302 4.68 16.10 -21.44
N SER A 303 3.74 17.05 -21.47
CA SER A 303 3.03 17.52 -20.26
C SER A 303 1.51 17.60 -20.41
N GLU A 304 0.82 17.26 -19.31
CA GLU A 304 -0.63 17.34 -19.17
C GLU A 304 -1.09 18.67 -18.53
N PHE A 305 -0.21 19.67 -18.50
CA PHE A 305 -0.48 20.94 -17.81
C PHE A 305 -1.69 21.70 -18.35
N GLU A 306 -2.04 21.49 -19.62
CA GLU A 306 -3.25 22.08 -20.21
C GLU A 306 -4.55 21.58 -19.54
N TYR A 307 -4.52 20.40 -18.92
CA TYR A 307 -5.66 19.83 -18.18
C TYR A 307 -5.65 20.23 -16.70
N SER A 308 -4.47 20.36 -16.08
CA SER A 308 -4.39 20.77 -14.67
C SER A 308 -4.64 22.26 -14.45
N ASP A 309 -4.31 23.11 -15.42
CA ASP A 309 -4.46 24.58 -15.32
C ASP A 309 -5.89 25.06 -15.07
N PRO A 310 -6.91 24.61 -15.83
CA PRO A 310 -8.30 25.01 -15.59
C PRO A 310 -8.78 24.68 -14.17
N VAL A 311 -8.35 23.54 -13.62
CA VAL A 311 -8.72 23.10 -12.26
C VAL A 311 -8.04 24.00 -11.23
N ALA A 312 -6.73 24.23 -11.38
CA ALA A 312 -5.97 25.12 -10.51
C ALA A 312 -6.54 26.54 -10.52
N GLN A 313 -6.92 27.07 -11.69
CA GLN A 313 -7.54 28.37 -11.84
C GLN A 313 -8.92 28.44 -11.19
N ARG A 314 -9.77 27.43 -11.42
CA ARG A 314 -11.14 27.37 -10.88
C ARG A 314 -11.15 27.35 -9.36
N TYR A 315 -10.26 26.57 -8.74
CA TYR A 315 -10.19 26.42 -7.29
C TYR A 315 -9.12 27.30 -6.63
N GLN A 316 -8.47 28.18 -7.40
CA GLN A 316 -7.46 29.14 -6.94
C GLN A 316 -6.35 28.48 -6.09
N THR A 317 -5.86 27.33 -6.53
CA THR A 317 -4.90 26.54 -5.78
C THR A 317 -3.50 27.19 -5.81
N ARG A 318 -2.68 26.88 -4.81
CA ARG A 318 -1.23 27.12 -4.88
C ARG A 318 -0.62 26.04 -5.77
N HIS A 319 -0.64 26.29 -7.07
CA HIS A 319 -0.23 25.34 -8.07
C HIS A 319 1.27 25.40 -8.37
N ARG A 320 1.94 24.27 -8.31
CA ARG A 320 3.34 24.09 -8.72
C ARG A 320 3.41 23.10 -9.87
N LYS A 321 4.09 23.50 -10.93
CA LYS A 321 4.39 22.66 -12.08
C LYS A 321 5.86 22.35 -12.11
N PHE A 322 6.19 21.07 -12.22
CA PHE A 322 7.56 20.60 -12.38
C PHE A 322 7.72 20.06 -13.79
N LEU A 323 8.53 20.74 -14.61
CA LEU A 323 8.93 20.23 -15.91
C LEU A 323 10.25 19.48 -15.74
N VAL A 324 10.23 18.17 -15.97
CA VAL A 324 11.38 17.29 -15.81
C VAL A 324 12.07 17.12 -17.17
N PRO A 325 13.38 17.44 -17.28
CA PRO A 325 14.12 17.24 -18.52
C PRO A 325 14.18 15.77 -18.92
N ASN A 326 14.06 15.47 -20.21
CA ASN A 326 14.13 14.08 -20.69
C ASN A 326 15.49 13.43 -20.41
N SER A 327 16.56 14.23 -20.32
CA SER A 327 17.89 13.77 -19.93
C SER A 327 17.97 13.25 -18.50
N GLU A 328 17.18 13.80 -17.57
CA GLU A 328 17.15 13.37 -16.16
C GLU A 328 16.48 12.00 -16.01
N VAL A 329 15.45 11.71 -16.83
CA VAL A 329 14.70 10.44 -16.74
C VAL A 329 15.62 9.23 -16.90
N LEU A 330 16.46 9.22 -17.93
CA LEU A 330 17.39 8.12 -18.18
C LEU A 330 18.51 8.04 -17.14
N GLN A 331 19.01 9.18 -16.68
CA GLN A 331 20.08 9.22 -15.68
C GLN A 331 19.62 8.72 -14.31
N ARG A 332 18.38 9.02 -13.93
CA ARG A 332 17.79 8.69 -12.63
C ARG A 332 17.04 7.35 -12.62
N LEU A 333 16.91 6.69 -13.77
CA LEU A 333 16.26 5.38 -13.88
C LEU A 333 16.79 4.34 -12.87
N PRO A 334 18.12 4.20 -12.64
CA PRO A 334 18.63 3.25 -11.64
C PRO A 334 18.11 3.52 -10.22
N GLU A 335 17.91 4.78 -9.85
CA GLU A 335 17.40 5.14 -8.51
C GLU A 335 15.93 4.77 -8.33
N ALA A 336 15.13 4.95 -9.38
CA ALA A 336 13.74 4.51 -9.39
C ALA A 336 13.66 2.98 -9.28
N VAL A 337 14.49 2.25 -10.02
CA VAL A 337 14.58 0.78 -9.94
C VAL A 337 15.02 0.33 -8.55
N ASP A 338 16.03 0.98 -7.95
CA ASP A 338 16.48 0.69 -6.59
C ASP A 338 15.38 0.88 -5.54
N ALA A 339 14.43 1.79 -5.77
CA ALA A 339 13.30 2.06 -4.89
C ALA A 339 12.14 1.06 -5.07
N MET A 340 12.09 0.32 -6.18
CA MET A 340 11.03 -0.68 -6.45
C MET A 340 11.19 -1.89 -5.53
N ALA A 341 10.25 -2.11 -4.60
CA ALA A 341 10.26 -3.32 -3.78
C ALA A 341 10.16 -4.60 -4.64
N GLU A 342 9.45 -4.51 -5.76
CA GLU A 342 9.34 -5.54 -6.80
C GLU A 342 9.34 -4.85 -8.16
N PRO A 343 9.90 -5.47 -9.23
CA PRO A 343 10.03 -4.79 -10.52
C PRO A 343 8.66 -4.40 -11.10
N MET A 344 8.57 -3.17 -11.59
CA MET A 344 7.38 -2.59 -12.22
C MET A 344 7.69 -2.26 -13.68
N PHE A 345 6.76 -2.52 -14.60
CA PHE A 345 7.00 -2.30 -16.04
C PHE A 345 6.60 -0.89 -16.52
N GLY A 346 5.75 -0.19 -15.77
CA GLY A 346 5.24 1.12 -16.17
C GLY A 346 6.30 2.22 -16.15
N GLN A 347 6.38 3.00 -17.23
CA GLN A 347 7.23 4.20 -17.33
C GLN A 347 6.82 5.27 -16.31
N ASP A 348 5.53 5.27 -15.96
CA ASP A 348 4.93 6.13 -14.95
C ASP A 348 5.53 5.94 -13.55
N ALA A 349 6.09 4.77 -13.21
CA ALA A 349 6.79 4.57 -11.94
C ALA A 349 8.01 5.50 -11.79
N VAL A 350 8.78 5.65 -12.87
CA VAL A 350 9.95 6.55 -12.90
C VAL A 350 9.50 8.01 -12.83
N ALA A 351 8.43 8.35 -13.55
CA ALA A 351 7.82 9.68 -13.48
C ALA A 351 7.35 10.01 -12.07
N PHE A 352 6.71 9.05 -11.39
CA PHE A 352 6.22 9.20 -10.02
C PHE A 352 7.37 9.38 -9.02
N TYR A 353 8.50 8.69 -9.22
CA TYR A 353 9.71 8.86 -8.42
C TYR A 353 10.24 10.30 -8.52
N LEU A 354 10.40 10.80 -9.74
CA LEU A 354 10.91 12.15 -10.00
C LEU A 354 9.94 13.25 -9.51
N LEU A 355 8.63 13.06 -9.71
CA LEU A 355 7.60 13.94 -9.15
C LEU A 355 7.66 13.95 -7.62
N SER A 356 7.72 12.78 -7.00
CA SER A 356 7.73 12.64 -5.53
C SER A 356 8.96 13.31 -4.92
N GLU A 357 10.11 13.22 -5.58
CA GLU A 357 11.31 13.96 -5.18
C GLU A 357 11.03 15.46 -5.11
N GLN A 358 10.46 16.06 -6.14
CA GLN A 358 10.18 17.50 -6.17
C GLN A 358 9.11 17.91 -5.16
N VAL A 359 8.04 17.11 -5.04
CA VAL A 359 6.94 17.35 -4.09
C VAL A 359 7.42 17.27 -2.65
N SER A 360 8.30 16.31 -2.34
CA SER A 360 8.81 16.10 -0.97
C SER A 360 9.64 17.28 -0.44
N LYS A 361 10.18 18.13 -1.32
CA LYS A 361 10.86 19.39 -0.97
C LYS A 361 9.88 20.47 -0.49
N GLU A 362 8.60 20.33 -0.81
CA GLU A 362 7.55 21.32 -0.54
C GLU A 362 6.57 20.86 0.56
N VAL A 363 6.19 19.57 0.56
CA VAL A 363 5.22 18.98 1.51
C VAL A 363 5.56 17.53 1.85
N LYS A 364 5.22 17.10 3.07
CA LYS A 364 5.42 15.71 3.53
C LYS A 364 4.30 14.76 3.13
N VAL A 365 3.10 15.28 2.85
CA VAL A 365 1.90 14.49 2.59
C VAL A 365 1.19 15.02 1.35
N VAL A 366 0.80 14.11 0.46
CA VAL A 366 -0.06 14.40 -0.68
C VAL A 366 -1.17 13.38 -0.81
N GLN A 367 -2.33 13.83 -1.30
CA GLN A 367 -3.40 12.96 -1.77
C GLN A 367 -3.25 12.70 -3.27
N SER A 368 -3.61 11.49 -3.70
CA SER A 368 -3.54 11.04 -5.09
C SER A 368 -4.85 10.35 -5.47
N GLY A 369 -5.26 10.48 -6.73
CA GLY A 369 -6.48 9.87 -7.28
C GLY A 369 -6.34 8.40 -7.66
N GLN A 370 -5.18 7.80 -7.38
CA GLN A 370 -4.89 6.39 -7.68
C GLN A 370 -5.88 5.45 -6.99
N GLY A 371 -6.37 4.45 -7.71
CA GLY A 371 -7.41 3.52 -7.26
C GLY A 371 -8.81 3.82 -7.80
N ALA A 372 -9.03 4.98 -8.42
CA ALA A 372 -10.33 5.35 -8.96
C ALA A 372 -10.70 4.50 -10.18
N ASP A 373 -9.78 4.29 -11.12
CA ASP A 373 -10.01 3.50 -12.33
C ASP A 373 -10.41 2.05 -12.01
N GLU A 374 -9.79 1.44 -11.01
CA GLU A 374 -10.10 0.06 -10.58
C GLU A 374 -11.49 -0.03 -9.92
N VAL A 375 -11.86 0.97 -9.12
CA VAL A 375 -13.14 0.99 -8.38
C VAL A 375 -14.32 1.39 -9.28
N PHE A 376 -14.12 2.31 -10.22
CA PHE A 376 -15.17 2.87 -11.07
C PHE A 376 -15.15 2.35 -12.51
N GLY A 377 -14.22 1.46 -12.86
CA GLY A 377 -14.14 0.87 -14.19
C GLY A 377 -13.60 1.83 -15.25
N GLY A 378 -12.61 2.66 -14.90
CA GLY A 378 -12.09 3.74 -15.73
C GLY A 378 -11.16 3.30 -16.88
N TYR A 379 -10.56 2.11 -16.79
CA TYR A 379 -9.69 1.60 -17.85
C TYR A 379 -10.44 1.16 -19.10
N PHE A 380 -9.82 1.34 -20.27
CA PHE A 380 -10.42 1.07 -21.58
C PHE A 380 -10.83 -0.39 -21.79
N TRP A 381 -10.29 -1.33 -21.00
CA TRP A 381 -10.62 -2.75 -21.10
C TRP A 381 -11.94 -3.12 -20.42
N TYR A 382 -12.42 -2.40 -19.39
CA TYR A 382 -13.67 -2.80 -18.72
C TYR A 382 -14.90 -2.73 -19.62
N PRO A 383 -15.09 -1.68 -20.46
CA PRO A 383 -16.18 -1.69 -21.44
C PRO A 383 -16.07 -2.84 -22.45
N ARG A 384 -14.84 -3.24 -22.82
CA ARG A 384 -14.58 -4.38 -23.72
C ARG A 384 -14.93 -5.70 -23.06
N MET A 385 -14.52 -5.89 -21.81
CA MET A 385 -14.86 -7.06 -20.97
C MET A 385 -16.38 -7.19 -20.75
N LEU A 386 -17.06 -6.07 -20.50
CA LEU A 386 -18.52 -6.05 -20.34
C LEU A 386 -19.25 -6.43 -21.64
N ALA A 387 -18.74 -5.98 -22.79
CA ALA A 387 -19.32 -6.28 -24.10
C ALA A 387 -19.09 -7.72 -24.55
N GLU A 388 -18.08 -8.41 -24.03
CA GLU A 388 -17.82 -9.82 -24.32
C GLU A 388 -18.88 -10.70 -23.64
N THR A 389 -19.68 -11.45 -24.41
CA THR A 389 -20.77 -12.28 -23.90
C THR A 389 -20.52 -13.79 -24.06
N GLU A 390 -19.45 -14.18 -24.76
CA GLU A 390 -19.11 -15.56 -25.05
C GLU A 390 -17.88 -16.02 -24.23
N GLY A 391 -17.81 -17.32 -23.95
CA GLY A 391 -16.70 -17.94 -23.22
C GLY A 391 -16.84 -17.91 -21.69
N THR A 392 -15.88 -18.55 -21.02
CA THR A 392 -15.80 -18.58 -19.56
C THR A 392 -15.39 -17.21 -19.01
N PRO A 393 -15.67 -16.90 -17.72
CA PRO A 393 -15.16 -15.67 -17.08
C PRO A 393 -13.66 -15.45 -17.28
N LEU A 394 -12.85 -16.50 -17.18
CA LEU A 394 -11.42 -16.44 -17.43
C LEU A 394 -11.12 -16.01 -18.87
N GLN A 395 -11.76 -16.61 -19.88
CA GLN A 395 -11.53 -16.27 -21.29
C GLN A 395 -11.88 -14.80 -21.58
N ARG A 396 -13.00 -14.33 -21.01
CA ARG A 396 -13.47 -12.94 -21.13
C ARG A 396 -12.49 -11.95 -20.50
N PHE A 397 -11.94 -12.30 -19.33
CA PHE A 397 -10.95 -11.48 -18.63
C PHE A 397 -9.59 -11.49 -19.34
N ALA A 398 -9.03 -12.67 -19.60
CA ALA A 398 -7.69 -12.85 -20.14
C ALA A 398 -7.52 -12.16 -21.50
N LYS A 399 -8.53 -12.20 -22.37
CA LYS A 399 -8.52 -11.56 -23.69
C LYS A 399 -8.25 -10.04 -23.65
N HIS A 400 -8.58 -9.38 -22.55
CA HIS A 400 -8.51 -7.92 -22.43
C HIS A 400 -7.51 -7.42 -21.39
N TYR A 401 -7.07 -8.28 -20.47
CA TYR A 401 -6.16 -7.92 -19.39
C TYR A 401 -4.78 -8.59 -19.50
N PHE A 402 -4.69 -9.81 -20.03
CA PHE A 402 -3.40 -10.50 -20.03
C PHE A 402 -2.45 -9.83 -21.04
N ASP A 403 -1.25 -9.46 -20.57
CA ASP A 403 -0.19 -8.93 -21.43
C ASP A 403 0.32 -9.99 -22.42
N ARG A 404 0.43 -11.22 -21.93
CA ARG A 404 0.98 -12.38 -22.64
C ARG A 404 0.22 -13.62 -22.25
N ASP A 405 -0.13 -14.43 -23.24
CA ASP A 405 -0.67 -15.77 -22.97
C ASP A 405 0.44 -16.74 -22.52
N HIS A 406 0.01 -17.93 -22.09
CA HIS A 406 0.92 -18.94 -21.57
C HIS A 406 1.95 -19.41 -22.60
N GLU A 407 1.56 -19.58 -23.87
CA GLU A 407 2.46 -20.02 -24.93
C GLU A 407 3.54 -18.98 -25.22
N GLU A 408 3.16 -17.70 -25.29
CA GLU A 408 4.11 -16.59 -25.43
C GLU A 408 5.05 -16.50 -24.21
N PHE A 409 4.53 -16.69 -22.99
CA PHE A 409 5.35 -16.74 -21.78
C PHE A 409 6.42 -17.85 -21.87
N LEU A 410 6.05 -19.07 -22.24
CA LEU A 410 6.98 -20.20 -22.39
C LEU A 410 8.07 -19.92 -23.42
N HIS A 411 7.76 -19.19 -24.50
CA HIS A 411 8.73 -18.75 -25.49
C HIS A 411 9.67 -17.65 -24.98
N THR A 412 9.18 -16.80 -24.07
CA THR A 412 9.92 -15.65 -23.52
C THR A 412 10.96 -16.07 -22.47
N VAL A 413 10.67 -17.09 -21.66
CA VAL A 413 11.52 -17.49 -20.53
C VAL A 413 12.36 -18.74 -20.78
N SER A 414 13.51 -18.83 -20.11
CA SER A 414 14.37 -20.01 -20.15
C SER A 414 13.73 -21.22 -19.46
N ALA A 415 14.10 -22.43 -19.88
CA ALA A 415 13.52 -23.69 -19.41
C ALA A 415 13.38 -23.83 -17.87
N PRO A 416 14.32 -23.38 -17.01
CA PRO A 416 14.15 -23.47 -15.56
C PRO A 416 12.98 -22.68 -14.96
N TYR A 417 12.47 -21.68 -15.66
CA TYR A 417 11.36 -20.83 -15.22
C TYR A 417 10.03 -21.16 -15.90
N ARG A 418 10.01 -22.20 -16.75
CA ARG A 418 8.78 -22.70 -17.37
C ARG A 418 8.02 -23.57 -16.37
N GLY A 419 6.70 -23.56 -16.47
CA GLY A 419 5.81 -24.33 -15.62
C GLY A 419 4.40 -24.41 -16.22
N GLU A 420 3.41 -24.69 -15.38
CA GLU A 420 2.00 -24.68 -15.78
C GLU A 420 1.47 -23.24 -15.96
N ASP A 421 0.26 -23.09 -16.50
CA ASP A 421 -0.42 -21.80 -16.59
C ASP A 421 -0.98 -21.38 -15.22
N TYR A 422 -0.07 -20.95 -14.34
CA TYR A 422 -0.37 -20.56 -12.98
C TYR A 422 -1.30 -19.34 -12.93
N THR A 423 -1.17 -18.41 -13.88
CA THR A 423 -1.97 -17.19 -13.91
C THR A 423 -3.42 -17.48 -14.25
N SER A 424 -3.68 -18.25 -15.29
CA SER A 424 -5.06 -18.64 -15.62
C SER A 424 -5.72 -19.40 -14.49
N ALA A 425 -5.01 -20.32 -13.83
CA ALA A 425 -5.53 -21.05 -12.68
C ALA A 425 -5.91 -20.11 -11.53
N LYS A 426 -5.03 -19.15 -11.20
CA LYS A 426 -5.27 -18.20 -10.11
C LYS A 426 -6.42 -17.24 -10.41
N ILE A 427 -6.48 -16.69 -11.62
CA ILE A 427 -7.55 -15.76 -12.02
C ILE A 427 -8.89 -16.48 -12.10
N ALA A 428 -8.93 -17.73 -12.58
CA ALA A 428 -10.15 -18.54 -12.55
C ALA A 428 -10.65 -18.78 -11.13
N GLU A 429 -9.76 -19.09 -10.18
CA GLU A 429 -10.10 -19.23 -8.75
C GLU A 429 -10.73 -17.95 -8.19
N LEU A 430 -10.11 -16.79 -8.43
CA LEU A 430 -10.57 -15.49 -7.92
C LEU A 430 -11.92 -15.07 -8.52
N LEU A 431 -12.11 -15.26 -9.83
CA LEU A 431 -13.37 -14.98 -10.52
C LEU A 431 -14.51 -15.91 -10.07
N ALA A 432 -14.18 -17.14 -9.64
CA ALA A 432 -15.15 -18.13 -9.18
C ALA A 432 -15.59 -17.95 -7.72
N GLN A 433 -15.00 -17.02 -6.97
CA GLN A 433 -15.42 -16.75 -5.59
C GLN A 433 -16.90 -16.32 -5.51
N PRO A 434 -17.63 -16.72 -4.45
CA PRO A 434 -19.05 -16.39 -4.28
C PRO A 434 -19.26 -14.89 -4.03
N ASP A 435 -20.51 -14.43 -3.88
CA ASP A 435 -20.86 -13.03 -3.59
C ASP A 435 -20.45 -12.04 -4.71
N ALA A 436 -20.66 -12.47 -5.95
CA ALA A 436 -20.71 -11.63 -7.14
C ALA A 436 -21.91 -12.05 -8.00
N GLU A 437 -22.77 -11.11 -8.37
CA GLU A 437 -24.00 -11.40 -9.13
C GLU A 437 -23.76 -11.48 -10.64
N SER A 438 -22.80 -10.68 -11.13
CA SER A 438 -22.40 -10.66 -12.53
C SER A 438 -20.89 -10.88 -12.70
N PHE A 439 -20.49 -11.14 -13.94
CA PHE A 439 -19.07 -11.22 -14.30
C PHE A 439 -18.31 -9.94 -13.91
N MET A 440 -18.87 -8.77 -14.17
CA MET A 440 -18.20 -7.50 -13.82
C MET A 440 -18.12 -7.28 -12.31
N ASP A 441 -19.08 -7.79 -11.54
CA ASP A 441 -18.99 -7.75 -10.08
C ASP A 441 -17.84 -8.65 -9.57
N ALA A 442 -17.64 -9.82 -10.20
CA ALA A 442 -16.51 -10.69 -9.91
C ALA A 442 -15.17 -10.06 -10.32
N VAL A 443 -15.12 -9.35 -11.47
CA VAL A 443 -13.94 -8.59 -11.89
C VAL A 443 -13.63 -7.47 -10.90
N LEU A 444 -14.63 -6.68 -10.48
CA LEU A 444 -14.46 -5.60 -9.50
C LEU A 444 -13.87 -6.14 -8.19
N ARG A 445 -14.41 -7.25 -7.66
CA ARG A 445 -13.86 -7.87 -6.45
C ARG A 445 -12.42 -8.33 -6.66
N LEU A 446 -12.14 -9.04 -7.75
CA LEU A 446 -10.80 -9.51 -8.07
C LEU A 446 -9.81 -8.34 -8.11
N ASP A 447 -10.17 -7.27 -8.80
CA ASP A 447 -9.32 -6.10 -8.99
C ASP A 447 -9.01 -5.40 -7.66
N VAL A 448 -10.06 -5.00 -6.94
CA VAL A 448 -9.99 -4.27 -5.66
C VAL A 448 -9.23 -5.06 -4.58
N THR A 449 -9.30 -6.39 -4.61
CA THR A 449 -8.66 -7.23 -3.58
C THR A 449 -7.30 -7.79 -3.98
N THR A 450 -6.93 -7.72 -5.27
CA THR A 450 -5.73 -8.39 -5.79
C THR A 450 -4.87 -7.49 -6.69
N LEU A 451 -5.43 -6.91 -7.75
CA LEU A 451 -4.64 -6.25 -8.80
C LEU A 451 -4.22 -4.83 -8.39
N ILE A 452 -5.17 -4.02 -7.89
CA ILE A 452 -4.94 -2.66 -7.41
C ILE A 452 -3.78 -2.59 -6.40
N VAL A 453 -3.63 -3.64 -5.58
CA VAL A 453 -2.68 -3.76 -4.47
C VAL A 453 -1.24 -3.71 -4.97
N ASP A 454 -0.99 -4.32 -6.14
CA ASP A 454 0.34 -4.56 -6.68
C ASP A 454 0.65 -3.72 -7.93
N ASP A 455 -0.29 -2.90 -8.39
CA ASP A 455 -0.04 -1.88 -9.43
C ASP A 455 -0.07 -0.45 -8.84
N PRO A 456 -1.19 0.31 -8.87
CA PRO A 456 -1.16 1.73 -8.51
C PRO A 456 -0.79 1.97 -7.04
N VAL A 457 -1.25 1.10 -6.14
CA VAL A 457 -0.96 1.20 -4.70
C VAL A 457 0.53 0.98 -4.42
N LYS A 458 1.11 -0.07 -5.01
CA LYS A 458 2.54 -0.38 -4.88
C LYS A 458 3.40 0.72 -5.49
N ARG A 459 3.00 1.29 -6.63
CA ARG A 459 3.67 2.44 -7.26
C ARG A 459 3.74 3.62 -6.30
N VAL A 460 2.60 4.01 -5.75
CA VAL A 460 2.53 5.15 -4.82
C VAL A 460 3.42 4.90 -3.59
N ASP A 461 3.39 3.71 -2.99
CA ASP A 461 4.20 3.43 -1.81
C ASP A 461 5.71 3.40 -2.10
N ASN A 462 6.12 2.75 -3.19
CA ASN A 462 7.53 2.56 -3.52
C ASN A 462 8.18 3.85 -4.06
N MET A 463 7.44 4.69 -4.79
CA MET A 463 8.02 5.83 -5.49
C MET A 463 7.95 7.12 -4.65
N THR A 464 7.16 7.18 -3.57
CA THR A 464 7.02 8.37 -2.69
C THR A 464 8.05 8.43 -1.57
N MET A 465 9.32 8.43 -1.96
CA MET A 465 10.45 8.57 -1.02
C MET A 465 10.68 10.03 -0.63
N ALA A 466 11.15 10.25 0.60
CA ALA A 466 11.60 11.58 1.01
C ALA A 466 12.91 11.94 0.29
N TRP A 467 13.08 13.24 0.02
CA TRP A 467 14.31 13.80 -0.52
C TRP A 467 15.32 14.17 0.57
N GLY A 468 16.60 14.00 0.27
CA GLY A 468 17.73 14.13 1.21
C GLY A 468 18.25 12.77 1.67
#